data_AF-A0A7S3K752-F1
#
_entry.id   AF-A0A7S3K752-F1
#
_cell.length_a   1.000
_cell.length_b   1.000
_cell.length_c   1.000
_cell.angle_alpha   90.00
_cell.angle_beta   90.00
_cell.angle_gamma   90.00
#
_symmetry.space_group_name_H-M   'P 1'
#
loop_
_entity.id
_entity.type
_entity.pdbx_description
1 polymer ?
#
loop_
_entity_poly.entity_id
_entity_poly.type
_entity_poly.pdbx_seq_one_letter_code
_entity_poly.pdbx_strand_id
1 'polypeptide(L)'
;MWEQIYDLIIKSILSSEKYISYFTKEHFTKVNKSFEIFGYDVMIDQDLKPWLMEINLSPSLSLESSMDIKLKTKLITDMFNMFGFRKLSTATLKEGTPWDEEKDKSSIIKSQPPKHKCKNYKYLIPILEGENIEDILERIQEGEYDEDVKAKMTDIASSKYFEHIIEALAEYTRKEDFIRIFPAKGSKRYFKFFKFDLEVNQKLYEFLYE
;
A
#
# COMPACT_ATOMS: atom_id res chain seq x y z
N MET A 1 -11.34 -20.13 9.09
CA MET A 1 -12.35 -19.34 8.34
C MET A 1 -11.71 -18.18 7.59
N TRP A 2 -11.16 -17.15 8.25
CA TRP A 2 -10.53 -15.99 7.57
C TRP A 2 -9.46 -16.36 6.54
N GLU A 3 -8.60 -17.34 6.82
CA GLU A 3 -7.61 -17.81 5.84
C GLU A 3 -8.24 -18.33 4.53
N GLN A 4 -9.42 -18.94 4.60
CA GLN A 4 -10.15 -19.40 3.41
C GLN A 4 -10.74 -18.22 2.63
N ILE A 5 -11.19 -17.18 3.34
CA ILE A 5 -11.66 -15.92 2.72
C ILE A 5 -10.49 -15.19 2.05
N TYR A 6 -9.33 -15.11 2.70
CA TYR A 6 -8.12 -14.51 2.10
C TYR A 6 -7.65 -15.29 0.88
N ASP A 7 -7.65 -16.63 0.94
CA ASP A 7 -7.33 -17.49 -0.21
C ASP A 7 -8.28 -17.24 -1.38
N LEU A 8 -9.58 -17.08 -1.11
CA LEU A 8 -10.60 -16.73 -2.11
C LEU A 8 -10.34 -15.35 -2.73
N ILE A 9 -10.10 -14.31 -1.91
CA ILE A 9 -9.82 -12.93 -2.38
C ILE A 9 -8.54 -12.88 -3.21
N ILE A 10 -7.49 -13.59 -2.78
CA ILE A 10 -6.24 -13.64 -3.53
C ILE A 10 -6.53 -14.25 -4.89
N LYS A 11 -7.10 -15.47 -4.94
CA LYS A 11 -7.38 -16.19 -6.19
C LYS A 11 -8.28 -15.42 -7.16
N SER A 12 -9.28 -14.69 -6.67
CA SER A 12 -10.13 -13.87 -7.54
C SER A 12 -9.34 -12.73 -8.19
N ILE A 13 -8.50 -12.01 -7.43
CA ILE A 13 -7.61 -10.98 -8.00
C ILE A 13 -6.63 -11.61 -8.99
N LEU A 14 -6.08 -12.79 -8.67
CA LEU A 14 -5.16 -13.52 -9.57
C LEU A 14 -5.80 -13.86 -10.90
N SER A 15 -7.09 -14.23 -10.89
CA SER A 15 -7.81 -14.58 -12.10
C SER A 15 -7.93 -13.41 -13.10
N SER A 16 -7.90 -12.18 -12.59
CA SER A 16 -8.01 -10.94 -13.37
C SER A 16 -6.67 -10.23 -13.60
N GLU A 17 -5.56 -10.76 -13.07
CA GLU A 17 -4.24 -10.10 -13.07
C GLU A 17 -3.79 -9.68 -14.46
N LYS A 18 -3.97 -10.52 -15.49
CA LYS A 18 -3.60 -10.19 -16.87
C LYS A 18 -4.20 -8.86 -17.34
N TYR A 19 -5.48 -8.65 -17.05
CA TYR A 19 -6.21 -7.46 -17.50
C TYR A 19 -5.77 -6.22 -16.71
N ILE A 20 -5.60 -6.37 -15.40
CA ILE A 20 -5.14 -5.30 -14.51
C ILE A 20 -3.70 -4.88 -14.87
N SER A 21 -2.81 -5.85 -15.09
CA SER A 21 -1.40 -5.64 -15.45
C SER A 21 -1.27 -4.97 -16.81
N TYR A 22 -2.05 -5.40 -17.81
CA TYR A 22 -2.10 -4.75 -19.11
C TYR A 22 -2.57 -3.29 -19.00
N PHE A 23 -3.72 -3.06 -18.36
CA PHE A 23 -4.30 -1.72 -18.26
C PHE A 23 -3.40 -0.76 -17.50
N THR A 24 -2.81 -1.21 -16.39
CA THR A 24 -1.91 -0.38 -15.58
C THR A 24 -0.63 -0.02 -16.32
N LYS A 25 -0.03 -0.94 -17.09
CA LYS A 25 1.16 -0.67 -17.91
C LYS A 25 0.89 0.29 -19.07
N GLU A 26 -0.30 0.24 -19.66
CA GLU A 26 -0.67 1.17 -20.73
C GLU A 26 -0.95 2.58 -20.22
N HIS A 27 -1.53 2.72 -19.02
CA HIS A 27 -2.02 4.01 -18.52
C HIS A 27 -1.09 4.67 -17.49
N PHE A 28 -0.18 3.91 -16.86
CA PHE A 28 0.71 4.42 -15.83
C PHE A 28 2.17 4.08 -16.13
N THR A 29 3.01 5.11 -16.13
CA THR A 29 4.46 4.99 -16.33
C THR A 29 5.23 4.65 -15.06
N LYS A 30 4.57 4.77 -13.89
CA LYS A 30 5.12 4.47 -12.57
C LYS A 30 4.12 3.64 -11.78
N VAL A 31 4.63 2.77 -10.92
CA VAL A 31 3.81 1.98 -9.99
C VAL A 31 3.13 2.85 -8.92
N ASN A 32 2.14 2.29 -8.23
CA ASN A 32 1.46 2.89 -7.08
C ASN A 32 0.76 4.24 -7.38
N LYS A 33 0.26 4.41 -8.62
CA LYS A 33 -0.54 5.57 -9.03
C LYS A 33 -2.06 5.35 -8.95
N SER A 34 -2.49 4.11 -8.75
CA SER A 34 -3.90 3.74 -8.64
C SER A 34 -4.12 2.83 -7.44
N PHE A 35 -5.26 2.99 -6.79
CA PHE A 35 -5.78 2.07 -5.78
C PHE A 35 -7.27 1.87 -6.04
N GLU A 36 -7.84 0.79 -5.51
CA GLU A 36 -9.24 0.45 -5.68
C GLU A 36 -9.77 -0.21 -4.40
N ILE A 37 -11.00 0.12 -4.01
CA ILE A 37 -11.70 -0.59 -2.92
C ILE A 37 -12.73 -1.53 -3.55
N PHE A 38 -12.54 -2.82 -3.34
CA PHE A 38 -13.51 -3.84 -3.75
C PHE A 38 -14.44 -4.21 -2.59
N GLY A 39 -15.74 -4.31 -2.86
CA GLY A 39 -16.71 -4.96 -1.98
C GLY A 39 -16.82 -6.44 -2.31
N TYR A 40 -16.39 -7.31 -1.40
CA TYR A 40 -16.50 -8.77 -1.59
C TYR A 40 -17.72 -9.30 -0.86
N ASP A 41 -18.64 -9.89 -1.63
CA ASP A 41 -19.81 -10.55 -1.08
C ASP A 41 -19.54 -12.06 -1.00
N VAL A 42 -19.40 -12.55 0.23
CA VAL A 42 -18.99 -13.93 0.52
C VAL A 42 -20.08 -14.61 1.33
N MET A 43 -20.61 -15.71 0.79
CA MET A 43 -21.56 -16.57 1.49
C MET A 43 -20.83 -17.69 2.22
N ILE A 44 -21.19 -17.95 3.48
CA ILE A 44 -20.65 -19.07 4.27
C ILE A 44 -21.71 -20.17 4.35
N ASP A 45 -21.36 -21.38 3.93
CA ASP A 45 -22.28 -22.53 4.01
C ASP A 45 -22.25 -23.22 5.40
N GLN A 46 -23.06 -24.27 5.54
CA GLN A 46 -23.17 -25.06 6.77
C GLN A 46 -21.87 -25.77 7.18
N ASP A 47 -20.95 -25.99 6.24
CA ASP A 47 -19.64 -26.61 6.45
C ASP A 47 -18.54 -25.55 6.68
N LEU A 48 -18.93 -24.28 6.89
CA LEU A 48 -18.04 -23.12 7.06
C LEU A 48 -17.13 -22.86 5.86
N LYS A 49 -17.54 -23.28 4.66
CA LYS A 49 -16.83 -23.01 3.43
C LYS A 49 -17.30 -21.67 2.84
N PRO A 50 -16.38 -20.74 2.55
CA PRO A 50 -16.72 -19.49 1.89
C PRO A 50 -16.90 -19.67 0.39
N TRP A 51 -17.94 -19.06 -0.15
CA TRP A 51 -18.28 -19.02 -1.56
C TRP A 51 -18.33 -17.56 -2.03
N LEU A 52 -17.59 -17.25 -3.09
CA LEU A 52 -17.60 -15.93 -3.70
C LEU A 52 -18.91 -15.77 -4.47
N MET A 53 -19.70 -14.77 -4.10
CA MET A 53 -20.95 -14.46 -4.80
C MET A 53 -20.70 -13.40 -5.88
N GLU A 54 -20.15 -12.26 -5.49
CA GLU A 54 -19.79 -11.17 -6.40
C GLU A 54 -18.65 -10.32 -5.86
N ILE A 55 -18.06 -9.53 -6.77
CA ILE A 55 -17.06 -8.51 -6.46
C ILE A 55 -17.59 -7.19 -6.98
N ASN A 56 -17.92 -6.30 -6.07
CA ASN A 56 -18.39 -4.96 -6.35
C ASN A 56 -17.19 -4.01 -6.54
N LEU A 57 -17.08 -3.43 -7.75
CA LEU A 57 -16.07 -2.40 -8.06
C LEU A 57 -16.41 -1.03 -7.45
N SER A 58 -17.64 -0.85 -6.98
CA SER A 58 -18.09 0.42 -6.39
C SER A 58 -19.02 0.14 -5.21
N PRO A 59 -18.47 -0.38 -4.09
CA PRO A 59 -19.28 -0.67 -2.91
C PRO A 59 -19.89 0.61 -2.33
N SER A 60 -21.09 0.50 -1.74
CA SER A 60 -21.78 1.65 -1.17
C SER A 60 -21.05 2.25 0.03
N LEU A 61 -20.65 3.53 -0.10
CA LEU A 61 -20.11 4.34 0.99
C LEU A 61 -21.16 5.23 1.69
N SER A 62 -22.46 5.01 1.41
CA SER A 62 -23.55 5.73 2.07
C SER A 62 -23.54 5.50 3.59
N LEU A 63 -23.77 6.57 4.35
CA LEU A 63 -23.72 6.57 5.82
C LEU A 63 -25.13 6.57 6.42
N GLU A 64 -25.81 5.43 6.34
CA GLU A 64 -27.23 5.31 6.68
C GLU A 64 -27.47 5.01 8.17
N SER A 65 -26.48 4.44 8.86
CA SER A 65 -26.55 4.14 10.29
C SER A 65 -25.33 4.66 11.06
N SER A 66 -25.46 4.76 12.39
CA SER A 66 -24.33 5.12 13.26
C SER A 66 -23.19 4.08 13.20
N MET A 67 -23.51 2.84 12.84
CA MET A 67 -22.52 1.79 12.58
C MET A 67 -21.80 2.03 11.24
N ASP A 68 -22.53 2.37 10.18
CA ASP A 68 -21.94 2.71 8.87
C ASP A 68 -20.98 3.89 8.98
N ILE A 69 -21.37 4.94 9.70
CA ILE A 69 -20.51 6.10 9.95
C ILE A 69 -19.18 5.64 10.56
N LYS A 70 -19.23 4.87 11.65
CA LYS A 70 -18.00 4.42 12.33
C LYS A 70 -17.14 3.52 11.44
N LEU A 71 -17.74 2.55 10.76
CA LEU A 71 -17.00 1.57 9.96
C LEU A 71 -16.43 2.18 8.68
N LYS A 72 -17.27 2.88 7.90
CA LYS A 72 -16.90 3.41 6.58
C LYS A 72 -15.99 4.62 6.70
N THR A 73 -16.21 5.52 7.67
CA THR A 73 -15.27 6.63 7.91
C THR A 73 -13.90 6.11 8.30
N LYS A 74 -13.83 5.09 9.17
CA LYS A 74 -12.56 4.45 9.53
C LYS A 74 -11.89 3.77 8.35
N LEU A 75 -12.63 2.97 7.57
CA LEU A 75 -12.12 2.32 6.36
C LEU A 75 -11.45 3.32 5.41
N ILE A 76 -12.14 4.42 5.11
CA ILE A 76 -11.64 5.45 4.19
C ILE A 76 -10.45 6.22 4.80
N THR A 77 -10.48 6.49 6.10
CA THR A 77 -9.37 7.16 6.80
C THR A 77 -8.10 6.31 6.76
N ASP A 78 -8.21 5.04 7.15
CA ASP A 78 -7.09 4.11 7.15
C ASP A 78 -6.56 3.87 5.72
N MET A 79 -7.44 3.85 4.71
CA MET A 79 -7.07 3.72 3.30
C MET A 79 -6.22 4.93 2.85
N PHE A 80 -6.67 6.15 3.12
CA PHE A 80 -5.91 7.35 2.74
C PHE A 80 -4.60 7.50 3.50
N ASN A 81 -4.56 7.09 4.77
CA ASN A 81 -3.31 7.01 5.53
C ASN A 81 -2.34 6.03 4.86
N MET A 82 -2.81 4.83 4.53
CA MET A 82 -2.00 3.80 3.87
C MET A 82 -1.47 4.28 2.51
N PHE A 83 -2.34 4.86 1.68
CA PHE A 83 -1.95 5.42 0.37
C PHE A 83 -0.88 6.52 0.48
N GLY A 84 -0.90 7.30 1.58
CA GLY A 84 0.18 8.22 1.91
C GLY A 84 0.33 9.35 0.89
N PHE A 85 -0.72 10.17 0.73
CA PHE A 85 -0.68 11.32 -0.18
C PHE A 85 0.57 12.16 0.05
N ARG A 86 1.35 12.32 -1.01
CA ARG A 86 2.54 13.16 -1.02
C ARG A 86 2.14 14.56 -1.46
N LYS A 87 2.70 15.57 -0.80
CA LYS A 87 2.56 16.96 -1.25
C LYS A 87 3.15 17.04 -2.65
N LEU A 88 2.34 17.36 -3.66
CA LEU A 88 2.85 17.69 -4.98
C LEU A 88 3.79 18.88 -4.80
N SER A 89 5.06 18.70 -5.20
CA SER A 89 5.95 19.86 -5.24
C SER A 89 5.32 20.88 -6.20
N THR A 90 5.15 22.12 -5.74
CA THR A 90 4.52 23.20 -6.52
C THR A 90 5.29 23.55 -7.79
N ALA A 91 6.45 22.92 -8.03
CA ALA A 91 7.32 23.13 -9.18
C ALA A 91 6.72 22.68 -10.53
N THR A 92 5.58 21.98 -10.56
CA THR A 92 4.96 21.52 -11.83
C THR A 92 3.53 22.03 -12.06
N LEU A 93 3.00 22.90 -11.20
CA LEU A 93 1.77 23.62 -11.52
C LEU A 93 2.12 24.73 -12.52
N LYS A 94 1.97 24.41 -13.82
CA LYS A 94 1.98 25.43 -14.87
C LYS A 94 0.99 26.54 -14.50
N GLU A 95 1.47 27.77 -14.56
CA GLU A 95 0.77 29.01 -14.26
C GLU A 95 -0.68 28.99 -14.73
N GLY A 96 -1.61 29.03 -13.79
CA GLY A 96 -3.03 28.94 -14.13
C GLY A 96 -4.00 28.95 -12.95
N THR A 97 -3.70 29.67 -11.87
CA THR A 97 -4.64 30.28 -10.91
C THR A 97 -3.83 30.82 -9.72
N PRO A 98 -4.01 32.08 -9.27
CA PRO A 98 -3.32 32.58 -8.08
C PRO A 98 -3.85 31.84 -6.85
N TRP A 99 -3.02 30.98 -6.28
CA TRP A 99 -3.22 30.46 -4.94
C TRP A 99 -2.60 31.46 -3.95
N ASP A 100 -3.40 31.99 -3.02
CA ASP A 100 -2.95 32.98 -2.03
C ASP A 100 -1.95 32.36 -1.04
N GLU A 101 -0.65 32.52 -1.30
CA GLU A 101 0.45 31.99 -0.48
C GLU A 101 0.54 32.58 0.94
N GLU A 102 -0.07 33.74 1.20
CA GLU A 102 0.11 34.48 2.44
C GLU A 102 -0.66 33.92 3.65
N LYS A 103 -1.74 33.16 3.42
CA LYS A 103 -2.58 32.62 4.51
C LYS A 103 -2.09 31.30 5.10
N ASP A 104 -1.21 30.56 4.42
CA ASP A 104 -0.86 29.18 4.80
C ASP A 104 0.52 29.04 5.50
N LYS A 105 1.28 30.13 5.60
CA LYS A 105 2.55 30.14 6.37
C LYS A 105 2.34 29.94 7.88
N SER A 106 1.13 30.14 8.39
CA SER A 106 0.76 29.90 9.80
C SER A 106 0.31 28.46 10.08
N SER A 107 0.09 27.65 9.04
CA SER A 107 -0.38 26.25 9.13
C SER A 107 0.63 25.23 8.64
N ILE A 108 1.92 25.61 8.54
CA ILE A 108 3.04 24.66 8.46
C ILE A 108 3.15 23.92 9.81
N ILE A 109 2.15 23.09 10.09
CA ILE A 109 2.32 21.91 10.91
C ILE A 109 3.33 21.10 10.11
N LYS A 110 4.60 21.11 10.53
CA LYS A 110 5.51 20.01 10.23
C LYS A 110 4.71 18.75 10.56
N SER A 111 4.19 18.05 9.56
CA SER A 111 3.34 16.89 9.77
C SER A 111 4.22 15.88 10.49
N GLN A 112 4.11 15.84 11.82
CA GLN A 112 4.75 14.79 12.59
C GLN A 112 4.08 13.50 12.12
N PRO A 113 4.86 12.47 11.76
CA PRO A 113 4.28 11.19 11.42
C PRO A 113 3.39 10.73 12.58
N PRO A 114 2.24 10.09 12.32
CA PRO A 114 1.37 9.56 13.36
C PRO A 114 2.22 8.76 14.37
N LYS A 115 2.13 9.12 15.65
CA LYS A 115 2.86 8.44 16.74
C LYS A 115 2.21 7.11 17.08
N HIS A 116 2.08 6.21 16.10
CA HIS A 116 1.51 4.89 16.31
C HIS A 116 2.61 3.82 16.31
N LYS A 117 2.63 3.03 17.40
CA LYS A 117 3.62 1.98 17.66
C LYS A 117 3.26 0.73 16.87
N CYS A 118 3.60 0.69 15.58
CA CYS A 118 3.62 -0.59 14.85
C CYS A 118 4.85 -1.38 15.32
N LYS A 119 4.63 -2.58 15.87
CA LYS A 119 5.66 -3.33 16.61
C LYS A 119 6.82 -3.88 15.75
N ASN A 120 6.74 -3.84 14.42
CA ASN A 120 7.73 -4.49 13.55
C ASN A 120 8.41 -3.62 12.48
N TYR A 121 7.95 -2.40 12.19
CA TYR A 121 8.64 -1.48 11.25
C TYR A 121 8.33 -0.04 11.65
N LYS A 122 8.77 0.32 12.85
CA LYS A 122 8.59 1.67 13.36
C LYS A 122 9.47 2.59 12.47
N TYR A 123 8.84 3.51 11.76
CA TYR A 123 9.45 4.69 11.12
C TYR A 123 10.02 4.59 9.70
N LEU A 124 9.52 3.77 8.77
CA LEU A 124 9.88 4.00 7.37
C LEU A 124 9.24 5.31 6.87
N ILE A 125 10.06 6.35 6.84
CA ILE A 125 9.71 7.68 6.33
C ILE A 125 9.38 7.51 4.84
N PRO A 126 8.23 8.02 4.35
CA PRO A 126 7.87 7.91 2.94
C PRO A 126 8.96 8.50 2.03
N ILE A 127 9.14 7.92 0.84
CA ILE A 127 10.02 8.49 -0.19
C ILE A 127 9.47 9.87 -0.55
N LEU A 128 10.27 10.92 -0.39
CA LEU A 128 9.85 12.25 -0.82
C LEU A 128 10.02 12.38 -2.33
N GLU A 129 9.11 13.12 -2.97
CA GLU A 129 9.19 13.33 -4.42
C GLU A 129 10.45 14.16 -4.74
N GLY A 130 11.36 13.58 -5.54
CA GLY A 130 12.65 14.20 -5.89
C GLY A 130 13.82 13.83 -4.97
N GLU A 131 13.60 12.98 -3.97
CA GLU A 131 14.65 12.45 -3.10
C GLU A 131 15.49 11.40 -3.84
N ASN A 132 16.83 11.48 -3.73
CA ASN A 132 17.73 10.50 -4.33
C ASN A 132 17.87 9.26 -3.41
N ILE A 133 18.52 8.21 -3.91
CA ILE A 133 18.68 6.96 -3.15
C ILE A 133 19.60 7.18 -1.94
N GLU A 134 20.63 8.02 -2.07
CA GLU A 134 21.59 8.32 -1.03
C GLU A 134 20.93 8.95 0.22
N ASP A 135 20.04 9.92 0.03
CA ASP A 135 19.29 10.62 1.08
C ASP A 135 18.34 9.66 1.80
N ILE A 136 17.71 8.74 1.04
CA ILE A 136 16.84 7.69 1.60
C ILE A 136 17.66 6.74 2.47
N LEU A 137 18.84 6.31 1.99
CA LEU A 137 19.72 5.41 2.73
C LEU A 137 20.31 6.09 3.97
N GLU A 138 20.69 7.36 3.91
CA GLU A 138 21.16 8.13 5.06
C GLU A 138 20.09 8.15 6.16
N ARG A 139 18.85 8.49 5.81
CA ARG A 139 17.71 8.43 6.74
C ARG A 139 17.45 7.03 7.30
N ILE A 140 17.68 5.99 6.51
CA ILE A 140 17.57 4.59 6.96
C ILE A 140 18.70 4.26 7.95
N GLN A 141 19.92 4.70 7.68
CA GLN A 141 21.07 4.45 8.56
C GLN A 141 20.92 5.19 9.90
N GLU A 142 20.48 6.45 9.85
CA GLU A 142 20.24 7.31 11.01
C GLU A 142 19.01 6.92 11.83
N GLY A 143 18.05 6.20 11.25
CA GLY A 143 16.83 5.81 11.95
C GLY A 143 16.99 4.61 12.89
N GLU A 144 16.02 4.48 13.80
CA GLU A 144 15.92 3.38 14.79
C GLU A 144 15.37 2.08 14.16
N TYR A 145 15.99 1.57 13.10
CA TYR A 145 15.61 0.31 12.47
C TYR A 145 16.46 -0.88 12.94
N ASP A 146 15.94 -2.09 12.75
CA ASP A 146 16.70 -3.33 12.96
C ASP A 146 17.91 -3.40 12.01
N GLU A 147 19.07 -3.82 12.52
CA GLU A 147 20.31 -3.94 11.74
C GLU A 147 20.15 -4.90 10.55
N ASP A 148 19.33 -5.95 10.67
CA ASP A 148 19.02 -6.86 9.55
C ASP A 148 18.29 -6.12 8.42
N VAL A 149 17.34 -5.24 8.78
CA VAL A 149 16.60 -4.42 7.82
C VAL A 149 17.51 -3.40 7.14
N LYS A 150 18.41 -2.76 7.90
CA LYS A 150 19.40 -1.82 7.33
C LYS A 150 20.35 -2.52 6.35
N ALA A 151 20.82 -3.72 6.70
CA ALA A 151 21.67 -4.52 5.83
C ALA A 151 20.94 -4.93 4.54
N LYS A 152 19.73 -5.47 4.66
CA LYS A 152 18.89 -5.82 3.50
C LYS A 152 18.60 -4.63 2.60
N MET A 153 18.28 -3.45 3.17
CA MET A 153 18.03 -2.22 2.41
C MET A 153 19.26 -1.74 1.63
N THR A 154 20.44 -1.86 2.22
CA THR A 154 21.70 -1.50 1.57
C THR A 154 22.00 -2.44 0.41
N ASP A 155 21.74 -3.74 0.56
CA ASP A 155 21.90 -4.74 -0.51
C ASP A 155 20.96 -4.47 -1.70
N ILE A 156 19.69 -4.16 -1.42
CA ILE A 156 18.71 -3.88 -2.48
C ILE A 156 18.82 -2.45 -3.05
N ALA A 157 19.67 -1.57 -2.52
CA ALA A 157 19.75 -0.16 -2.92
C ALA A 157 20.01 0.03 -4.41
N SER A 158 20.89 -0.79 -5.01
CA SER A 158 21.19 -0.74 -6.44
C SER A 158 20.18 -1.49 -7.31
N SER A 159 19.19 -2.14 -6.69
CA SER A 159 18.20 -2.93 -7.39
C SER A 159 17.10 -2.05 -7.98
N LYS A 160 16.61 -2.42 -9.18
CA LYS A 160 15.42 -1.79 -9.78
C LYS A 160 14.16 -1.92 -8.89
N TYR A 161 14.18 -2.79 -7.88
CA TYR A 161 13.07 -3.00 -6.95
C TYR A 161 13.14 -2.12 -5.68
N PHE A 162 14.21 -1.35 -5.47
CA PHE A 162 14.45 -0.58 -4.25
C PHE A 162 13.25 0.31 -3.88
N GLU A 163 12.83 1.19 -4.80
CA GLU A 163 11.71 2.10 -4.58
C GLU A 163 10.42 1.36 -4.23
N HIS A 164 10.17 0.21 -4.86
CA HIS A 164 8.98 -0.60 -4.63
C HIS A 164 8.96 -1.21 -3.23
N ILE A 165 10.10 -1.72 -2.78
CA ILE A 165 10.23 -2.35 -1.47
C ILE A 165 10.13 -1.29 -0.37
N ILE A 166 10.82 -0.15 -0.53
CA ILE A 166 10.73 0.97 0.42
C ILE A 166 9.30 1.50 0.51
N GLU A 167 8.59 1.69 -0.61
CA GLU A 167 7.20 2.14 -0.56
C GLU A 167 6.30 1.11 0.13
N ALA A 168 6.44 -0.18 -0.20
CA ALA A 168 5.66 -1.24 0.46
C ALA A 168 5.93 -1.31 1.98
N LEU A 169 7.14 -1.00 2.41
CA LEU A 169 7.50 -0.92 3.82
C LEU A 169 6.91 0.33 4.48
N ALA A 170 6.96 1.47 3.80
CA ALA A 170 6.35 2.72 4.26
C ALA A 170 4.81 2.57 4.38
N GLU A 171 4.14 1.96 3.40
CA GLU A 171 2.71 1.60 3.45
C GLU A 171 2.40 0.76 4.70
N TYR A 172 3.25 -0.22 5.02
CA TYR A 172 3.04 -1.09 6.18
C TYR A 172 3.03 -0.29 7.50
N THR A 173 3.77 0.80 7.58
CA THR A 173 3.77 1.68 8.76
C THR A 173 2.49 2.51 8.90
N ARG A 174 1.79 2.76 7.78
CA ARG A 174 0.58 3.61 7.71
C ARG A 174 -0.72 2.83 7.56
N LYS A 175 -0.64 1.50 7.47
CA LYS A 175 -1.77 0.62 7.14
C LYS A 175 -2.91 0.64 8.16
N GLU A 176 -2.63 1.04 9.40
CA GLU A 176 -3.55 0.92 10.54
C GLU A 176 -4.16 -0.50 10.63
N ASP A 177 -5.47 -0.65 10.46
CA ASP A 177 -6.19 -1.92 10.56
C ASP A 177 -6.19 -2.75 9.26
N PHE A 178 -5.67 -2.22 8.15
CA PHE A 178 -5.45 -3.04 6.96
C PHE A 178 -4.43 -4.14 7.22
N ILE A 179 -4.65 -5.29 6.58
CA ILE A 179 -3.75 -6.44 6.63
C ILE A 179 -3.32 -6.76 5.21
N ARG A 180 -2.00 -6.84 4.99
CA ARG A 180 -1.46 -7.35 3.73
C ARG A 180 -1.67 -8.87 3.68
N ILE A 181 -2.53 -9.32 2.76
CA ILE A 181 -2.77 -10.75 2.52
C ILE A 181 -1.91 -11.31 1.37
N PHE A 182 -1.33 -10.45 0.54
CA PHE A 182 -0.38 -10.81 -0.52
C PHE A 182 0.55 -9.62 -0.87
N PRO A 183 1.87 -9.83 -1.07
CA PRO A 183 2.63 -10.99 -0.59
C PRO A 183 2.63 -11.02 0.95
N ALA A 184 2.41 -12.19 1.54
CA ALA A 184 2.32 -12.39 2.99
C ALA A 184 2.96 -13.72 3.37
N LYS A 185 3.31 -13.94 4.64
CA LYS A 185 3.90 -15.21 5.09
C LYS A 185 3.03 -16.40 4.67
N GLY A 186 3.61 -17.37 3.95
CA GLY A 186 2.88 -18.53 3.41
C GLY A 186 2.19 -18.30 2.05
N SER A 187 2.20 -17.07 1.53
CA SER A 187 1.65 -16.74 0.21
C SER A 187 2.55 -17.19 -0.96
N LYS A 188 3.74 -17.74 -0.69
CA LYS A 188 4.66 -18.25 -1.73
C LYS A 188 3.99 -19.24 -2.68
N ARG A 189 3.04 -20.02 -2.15
CA ARG A 189 2.24 -21.00 -2.90
C ARG A 189 1.43 -20.40 -4.05
N TYR A 190 1.15 -19.10 -4.03
CA TYR A 190 0.36 -18.44 -5.07
C TYR A 190 1.21 -18.02 -6.27
N PHE A 191 2.53 -17.82 -6.12
CA PHE A 191 3.41 -17.41 -7.22
C PHE A 191 3.34 -18.36 -8.43
N LYS A 192 3.07 -19.65 -8.19
CA LYS A 192 2.89 -20.65 -9.25
C LYS A 192 1.64 -20.46 -10.13
N PHE A 193 0.66 -19.68 -9.69
CA PHE A 193 -0.58 -19.45 -10.44
C PHE A 193 -0.49 -18.24 -11.38
N PHE A 194 0.58 -17.44 -11.28
CA PHE A 194 0.78 -16.31 -12.15
C PHE A 194 1.29 -16.77 -13.51
N LYS A 195 0.68 -16.21 -14.56
CA LYS A 195 1.11 -16.41 -15.95
C LYS A 195 2.17 -15.40 -16.38
N PHE A 196 2.34 -14.33 -15.60
CA PHE A 196 3.25 -13.22 -15.85
C PHE A 196 4.20 -13.04 -14.69
N ASP A 197 5.31 -12.39 -14.97
CA ASP A 197 6.34 -12.17 -13.98
C ASP A 197 5.92 -11.12 -12.96
N LEU A 198 5.80 -11.54 -11.71
CA LEU A 198 5.54 -10.69 -10.55
C LEU A 198 6.84 -10.38 -9.81
N GLU A 199 7.90 -10.04 -10.54
CA GLU A 199 9.22 -9.81 -9.96
C GLU A 199 9.19 -8.89 -8.73
N VAL A 200 8.40 -7.81 -8.77
CA VAL A 200 8.28 -6.87 -7.64
C VAL A 200 7.68 -7.56 -6.40
N ASN A 201 6.57 -8.29 -6.54
CA ASN A 201 5.94 -8.98 -5.41
C ASN A 201 6.80 -10.14 -4.90
N GLN A 202 7.51 -10.83 -5.80
CA GLN A 202 8.43 -11.89 -5.43
C GLN A 202 9.62 -11.34 -4.66
N LYS A 203 10.23 -10.26 -5.14
CA LYS A 203 11.36 -9.60 -4.45
C LYS A 203 10.96 -9.00 -3.12
N LEU A 204 9.75 -8.43 -3.04
CA LEU A 204 9.18 -7.99 -1.76
C LEU A 204 8.94 -9.18 -0.80
N TYR A 205 8.47 -10.32 -1.32
CA TYR A 205 8.29 -11.52 -0.50
C TYR A 205 9.64 -12.04 0.04
N GLU A 206 10.64 -12.17 -0.84
CA GLU A 206 12.00 -12.57 -0.48
C GLU A 206 12.57 -11.62 0.60
N PHE A 207 12.46 -10.31 0.39
CA PHE A 207 12.93 -9.31 1.35
C PHE A 207 12.29 -9.48 2.75
N LEU A 208 10.96 -9.69 2.79
CA LEU A 208 10.19 -9.73 4.03
C LEU A 208 10.28 -11.06 4.79
N TYR A 209 10.50 -12.19 4.10
CA TYR A 209 10.26 -13.52 4.67
C TYR A 209 11.38 -14.54 4.42
N GLU A 210 12.39 -14.22 3.62
CA GLU A 210 13.59 -15.04 3.38
C GLU A 210 14.85 -14.33 3.89
#